data_AF-A0A521PGM4-F1
#
_entry.id   AF-A0A521PGM4-F1
#
_cell.length_a   1.000
_cell.length_b   1.000
_cell.length_c   1.000
_cell.angle_alpha   90.00
_cell.angle_beta   90.00
_cell.angle_gamma   90.00
#
_symmetry.space_group_name_H-M   'P 1'
#
loop_
_entity.id
_entity.type
_entity.pdbx_description
1 polymer ?
#
loop_
_entity_poly.entity_id
_entity_poly.type
_entity_poly.pdbx_seq_one_letter_code
_entity_poly.pdbx_strand_id
1 'polypeptide(L)'
;MTVVIDRTKPTPPPTGEGSGPVSAAAKARAKGFTLGLYKPRTPIYPKLVHGQWRRIKWILLIVMLTIYYVTPWIRWERPGALPDQAVLVDFAGGRFYFFGIQLWPQEVYFITGLLVISALALFLVTAMFGRLWCGYACPQTVWTDLFIYVERAFEGDRNARMKLDADPWSFNKAWRKIGKHAVWLAIGFGT
;
A
#
# COMPACT_ATOMS: atom_id res chain seq x y z
N MET A 1 12.79 -38.46 6.23
CA MET A 1 11.84 -38.13 7.32
C MET A 1 11.22 -36.76 7.03
N THR A 2 10.00 -36.74 6.50
CA THR A 2 9.22 -35.51 6.35
C THR A 2 8.58 -35.18 7.69
N VAL A 3 9.02 -34.09 8.32
CA VAL A 3 8.37 -33.58 9.53
C VAL A 3 7.01 -33.04 9.13
N VAL A 4 5.97 -33.85 9.33
CA VAL A 4 4.58 -33.41 9.22
C VAL A 4 4.31 -32.49 10.41
N ILE A 5 4.27 -31.19 10.14
CA ILE A 5 3.86 -30.20 11.14
C ILE A 5 2.35 -30.35 11.31
N ASP A 6 1.94 -31.14 12.30
CA ASP A 6 0.55 -31.28 12.71
C ASP A 6 0.07 -29.93 13.28
N ARG A 7 -0.74 -29.20 12.50
CA ARG A 7 -1.34 -27.91 12.88
C ARG A 7 -2.68 -28.07 13.60
N THR A 8 -3.15 -29.29 13.83
CA THR A 8 -4.45 -29.53 14.47
C THR A 8 -4.37 -29.39 15.98
N LYS A 9 -3.18 -29.54 16.56
CA LYS A 9 -2.98 -29.37 18.01
C LYS A 9 -2.75 -27.91 18.36
N PRO A 10 -3.58 -27.31 19.23
CA PRO A 10 -3.32 -25.97 19.73
C PRO A 10 -2.01 -25.98 20.52
N THR A 11 -1.07 -25.12 20.14
CA THR A 11 0.13 -24.88 20.94
C THR A 11 -0.31 -24.30 22.29
N PRO A 12 0.05 -24.93 23.42
CA PRO A 12 -0.36 -24.44 24.73
C PRO A 12 0.15 -22.99 24.92
N PRO A 13 -0.64 -22.12 25.59
CA PRO A 13 -0.19 -20.78 25.90
C PRO A 13 1.10 -20.88 26.73
N PRO A 14 2.08 -19.98 26.53
CA PRO A 14 3.28 -19.97 27.36
C PRO A 14 2.87 -19.71 28.81
N THR A 15 2.91 -20.76 29.63
CA THR A 15 2.65 -20.72 31.07
C THR A 15 3.87 -20.15 31.79
N GLY A 16 3.70 -19.01 32.46
CA GLY A 16 4.43 -18.60 33.67
C GLY A 16 5.96 -18.41 33.65
N GLU A 17 6.39 -17.27 34.20
CA GLU A 17 7.63 -17.12 34.99
C GLU A 17 9.01 -17.27 34.31
N GLY A 18 9.08 -17.01 33.01
CA GLY A 18 10.37 -16.78 32.33
C GLY A 18 10.22 -16.05 31.00
N SER A 19 9.07 -15.41 30.77
CA SER A 19 8.73 -14.87 29.47
C SER A 19 9.38 -13.51 29.28
N GLY A 20 10.51 -13.53 28.58
CA GLY A 20 10.98 -12.34 27.88
C GLY A 20 9.85 -11.71 27.06
N PRO A 21 10.00 -10.43 26.65
CA PRO A 21 8.96 -9.70 25.97
C PRO A 21 8.36 -10.52 24.81
N VAL A 22 7.04 -10.79 24.88
CA VAL A 22 6.29 -11.53 23.83
C VAL A 22 5.64 -10.56 22.85
N SER A 23 5.85 -10.79 21.55
CA SER A 23 5.32 -9.93 20.47
C SER A 23 3.79 -9.83 20.49
N ALA A 24 3.26 -8.72 19.96
CA ALA A 24 1.81 -8.51 19.84
C ALA A 24 1.10 -9.62 19.05
N ALA A 25 1.76 -10.21 18.05
CA ALA A 25 1.24 -11.37 17.31
C ALA A 25 1.10 -12.63 18.16
N ALA A 26 2.06 -12.89 19.06
CA ALA A 26 1.99 -14.02 19.97
C ALA A 26 0.85 -13.85 20.98
N LYS A 27 0.69 -12.64 21.55
CA LYS A 27 -0.43 -12.30 22.45
C LYS A 27 -1.79 -12.46 21.78
N ALA A 28 -1.94 -11.98 20.54
CA ALA A 28 -3.19 -12.12 19.78
C ALA A 28 -3.55 -13.59 19.50
N ARG A 29 -2.56 -14.44 19.17
CA ARG A 29 -2.80 -15.88 18.96
C ARG A 29 -3.27 -16.59 20.24
N ALA A 30 -2.66 -16.27 21.39
CA ALA A 30 -3.05 -16.85 22.67
C ALA A 30 -4.48 -16.45 23.09
N LYS A 31 -4.86 -15.19 22.85
CA LYS A 31 -6.20 -14.66 23.19
C LYS A 31 -7.33 -15.27 22.34
N GLY A 32 -7.02 -15.71 21.12
CA GLY A 32 -8.00 -16.34 20.21
C GLY A 32 -8.50 -17.70 20.68
N PHE A 33 -7.85 -18.30 21.69
CA PHE A 33 -8.26 -19.55 22.29
C PHE A 33 -9.29 -19.36 23.40
N THR A 34 -9.39 -18.16 24.00
CA THR A 34 -9.95 -18.06 25.35
C THR A 34 -11.39 -17.62 25.49
N LEU A 35 -12.08 -16.88 24.61
CA LEU A 35 -13.52 -16.51 24.81
C LEU A 35 -14.11 -15.65 23.66
N GLY A 36 -14.55 -16.25 22.54
CA GLY A 36 -15.37 -15.52 21.57
C GLY A 36 -15.52 -16.19 20.20
N LEU A 37 -16.66 -15.95 19.55
CA LEU A 37 -16.95 -16.38 18.16
C LEU A 37 -16.02 -15.70 17.12
N TYR A 38 -15.25 -14.69 17.53
CA TYR A 38 -14.38 -13.92 16.65
C TYR A 38 -12.90 -14.16 16.93
N LYS A 39 -12.14 -14.49 15.89
CA LYS A 39 -10.69 -14.67 15.97
C LYS A 39 -9.99 -13.31 16.01
N PRO A 40 -9.21 -12.98 17.07
CA PRO A 40 -8.50 -11.72 17.14
C PRO A 40 -7.48 -11.60 15.99
N ARG A 41 -7.40 -10.40 15.41
CA ARG A 41 -6.48 -10.10 14.30
C ARG A 41 -5.04 -10.23 14.77
N THR A 42 -4.26 -11.08 14.10
CA THR A 42 -2.84 -11.21 14.34
C THR A 42 -2.08 -10.16 13.52
N PRO A 43 -1.27 -9.29 14.13
CA PRO A 43 -0.43 -8.36 13.38
C PRO A 43 0.53 -9.12 12.45
N ILE A 44 0.58 -8.68 11.19
CA ILE A 44 1.43 -9.26 10.15
C ILE A 44 2.68 -8.39 10.05
N TYR A 45 3.86 -9.03 10.12
CA TYR A 45 5.15 -8.37 9.96
C TYR A 45 5.81 -8.82 8.66
N PRO A 46 5.74 -8.02 7.57
CA PRO A 46 6.27 -8.42 6.28
C PRO A 46 7.81 -8.41 6.29
N LYS A 47 8.44 -9.54 5.98
CA LYS A 47 9.90 -9.66 5.86
C LYS A 47 10.42 -8.88 4.65
N LEU A 48 11.59 -8.25 4.79
CA LEU A 48 12.32 -7.66 3.65
C LEU A 48 12.74 -8.74 2.64
N VAL A 49 12.58 -8.44 1.35
CA VAL A 49 13.00 -9.29 0.24
C VAL A 49 13.88 -8.47 -0.69
N HIS A 50 15.01 -9.03 -1.10
CA HIS A 50 15.97 -8.41 -2.01
C HIS A 50 16.00 -9.19 -3.33
N GLY A 51 16.19 -8.49 -4.45
CA GLY A 51 16.28 -9.11 -5.78
C GLY A 51 15.93 -8.15 -6.91
N GLN A 52 16.12 -8.60 -8.15
CA GLN A 52 15.83 -7.81 -9.36
C GLN A 52 14.35 -7.42 -9.44
N TRP A 53 13.44 -8.36 -9.18
CA TRP A 53 12.00 -8.11 -9.15
C TRP A 53 11.58 -7.06 -8.12
N ARG A 54 12.28 -6.99 -6.97
CA ARG A 54 12.04 -5.93 -5.98
C ARG A 54 12.52 -4.57 -6.48
N ARG A 55 13.65 -4.50 -7.20
CA ARG A 55 14.12 -3.24 -7.80
C ARG A 55 13.16 -2.73 -8.87
N ILE A 56 12.64 -3.60 -9.74
CA ILE A 56 11.63 -3.24 -10.74
C ILE A 56 10.40 -2.63 -10.06
N LYS A 57 9.92 -3.27 -8.99
CA LYS A 57 8.78 -2.76 -8.23
C LYS A 57 9.04 -1.37 -7.62
N TRP A 58 10.27 -1.11 -7.17
CA TRP A 58 10.68 0.20 -6.68
C TRP A 58 10.68 1.26 -7.79
N ILE A 59 11.18 0.92 -8.97
CA ILE A 59 11.16 1.83 -10.13
C ILE A 59 9.71 2.16 -10.50
N LEU A 60 8.84 1.15 -10.61
CA LEU A 60 7.43 1.35 -10.91
C LEU A 60 6.71 2.20 -9.86
N LEU A 61 6.97 1.96 -8.57
CA LEU A 61 6.44 2.78 -7.48
C LEU A 61 6.84 4.25 -7.64
N ILE A 62 8.11 4.53 -7.90
CA ILE A 62 8.61 5.90 -8.09
C ILE A 62 7.95 6.54 -9.31
N VAL A 63 7.90 5.84 -10.44
CA VAL A 63 7.28 6.34 -11.68
C VAL A 63 5.81 6.67 -11.47
N MET A 64 5.03 5.77 -10.87
CA MET A 64 3.59 5.99 -10.66
C MET A 64 3.31 7.13 -9.69
N LEU A 65 4.05 7.22 -8.57
CA LEU A 65 3.91 8.33 -7.64
C LEU A 65 4.35 9.66 -8.27
N THR A 66 5.41 9.65 -9.08
CA THR A 66 5.87 10.84 -9.81
C THR A 66 4.78 11.33 -10.75
N ILE A 67 4.18 10.45 -11.55
CA ILE A 67 3.07 10.82 -12.43
C ILE A 67 1.92 11.40 -11.61
N TYR A 68 1.50 10.73 -10.53
CA TYR A 68 0.39 11.20 -9.71
C TYR A 68 0.63 12.59 -9.10
N TYR A 69 1.80 12.82 -8.50
CA TYR A 69 2.09 14.08 -7.83
C TYR A 69 2.49 15.20 -8.78
N VAL A 70 3.10 14.91 -9.93
CA VAL A 70 3.60 15.93 -10.87
C VAL A 70 2.51 16.39 -11.82
N THR A 71 1.61 15.49 -12.25
CA THR A 71 0.54 15.81 -13.22
C THR A 71 -0.24 17.10 -12.93
N PRO A 72 -0.70 17.39 -11.69
CA PRO A 72 -1.45 18.62 -11.43
C PRO A 72 -0.61 19.91 -11.55
N TRP A 73 0.71 19.83 -11.44
CA TRP A 73 1.61 20.99 -11.55
C TRP A 73 2.04 21.29 -12.98
N ILE A 74 1.74 20.39 -13.92
CA ILE A 74 2.05 20.62 -15.33
C ILE A 74 1.10 21.69 -15.86
N ARG A 75 1.66 22.88 -16.09
CA ARG A 75 0.98 23.97 -16.79
C ARG A 75 0.94 23.68 -18.28
N TRP A 76 -0.19 23.95 -18.91
CA TRP A 76 -0.43 23.76 -20.32
C TRP A 76 -1.16 24.97 -20.89
N GLU A 77 -0.44 25.75 -21.68
CA GLU A 77 -0.99 26.96 -22.30
C GLU A 77 -2.04 26.57 -23.35
N ARG A 78 -3.23 27.17 -23.24
CA ARG A 78 -4.33 27.00 -24.19
C ARG A 78 -4.80 28.36 -24.70
N PRO A 79 -5.22 28.47 -25.97
CA PRO A 79 -5.75 29.72 -26.51
C PRO A 79 -7.00 30.19 -25.75
N GLY A 80 -7.03 31.46 -25.32
CA GLY A 80 -8.18 32.09 -24.66
C GLY A 80 -8.12 32.09 -23.12
N ALA A 81 -9.22 32.49 -22.46
CA ALA A 81 -9.37 32.56 -21.00
C ALA A 81 -9.64 31.17 -20.36
N LEU A 82 -9.08 30.10 -20.94
CA LEU A 82 -9.27 28.74 -20.45
C LEU A 82 -8.27 28.42 -19.33
N PRO A 83 -8.61 27.53 -18.39
CA PRO A 83 -7.68 27.09 -17.35
C PRO A 83 -6.39 26.51 -17.95
N ASP A 84 -5.26 26.77 -17.30
CA ASP A 84 -3.90 26.48 -17.75
C ASP A 84 -3.32 25.18 -17.17
N GLN A 85 -4.16 24.29 -16.62
CA GLN A 85 -3.73 23.00 -16.06
C GLN A 85 -3.80 21.87 -17.09
N ALA A 86 -2.73 21.08 -17.25
CA ALA A 86 -2.65 20.03 -18.26
C ALA A 86 -3.81 19.03 -18.18
N VAL A 87 -4.08 18.48 -17.00
CA VAL A 87 -5.21 17.58 -16.76
C VAL A 87 -6.15 18.22 -15.75
N LEU A 88 -7.35 18.61 -16.19
CA LEU A 88 -8.34 19.27 -15.35
C LEU A 88 -9.74 18.72 -15.64
N VAL A 89 -10.44 18.32 -14.57
CA VAL A 89 -11.86 18.03 -14.61
C VAL A 89 -12.61 19.27 -14.14
N ASP A 90 -13.17 20.02 -15.08
CA ASP A 90 -13.94 21.23 -14.78
C ASP A 90 -15.42 20.88 -14.63
N PHE A 91 -15.88 20.80 -13.38
CA PHE A 91 -17.28 20.56 -13.05
C PHE A 91 -18.19 21.76 -13.34
N ALA A 92 -17.67 22.99 -13.25
CA ALA A 92 -18.47 24.20 -13.46
C ALA A 92 -18.74 24.43 -14.95
N GLY A 93 -17.70 24.25 -15.79
CA GLY A 93 -17.81 24.30 -17.24
C GLY A 93 -18.30 23.00 -17.88
N GLY A 94 -18.45 21.92 -17.10
CA GLY A 94 -18.83 20.59 -17.57
C GLY A 94 -17.86 20.05 -18.63
N ARG A 95 -16.55 20.32 -18.50
CA ARG A 95 -15.55 20.02 -19.52
C ARG A 95 -14.39 19.24 -18.92
N PHE A 96 -13.88 18.27 -19.67
CA PHE A 96 -12.68 17.54 -19.31
C PHE A 96 -11.53 18.02 -20.20
N TYR A 97 -10.44 18.48 -19.58
CA TYR A 97 -9.26 18.94 -20.29
C TYR A 97 -8.13 17.92 -20.12
N PHE A 98 -7.59 17.44 -21.24
CA PHE A 98 -6.45 16.53 -21.29
C PHE A 98 -5.41 17.07 -22.27
N PHE A 99 -4.46 17.84 -21.76
CA PHE A 99 -3.47 18.60 -22.52
C PHE A 99 -4.12 19.50 -23.58
N GLY A 100 -3.98 19.19 -24.87
CA GLY A 100 -4.64 19.90 -25.97
C GLY A 100 -6.03 19.39 -26.33
N ILE A 101 -6.47 18.27 -25.74
CA ILE A 101 -7.77 17.66 -26.03
C ILE A 101 -8.79 18.20 -25.05
N GLN A 102 -9.85 18.79 -25.58
CA GLN A 102 -11.02 19.21 -24.81
C GLN A 102 -12.13 18.20 -25.07
N LEU A 103 -12.53 17.45 -24.03
CA LEU A 103 -13.65 16.53 -24.14
C LEU A 103 -14.91 17.18 -23.56
N TRP A 104 -15.94 17.24 -24.40
CA TRP A 104 -17.27 17.64 -23.99
C TRP A 104 -18.06 16.43 -23.45
N PRO A 105 -19.10 16.65 -22.63
CA PRO A 105 -19.92 15.56 -22.08
C PRO A 105 -20.55 14.64 -23.14
N GLN A 106 -20.82 15.18 -24.33
CA GLN A 106 -21.35 14.43 -25.47
C GLN A 106 -20.30 13.47 -26.07
N GLU A 107 -19.01 13.77 -25.87
CA GLU A 107 -17.87 13.04 -26.43
C GLU A 107 -17.32 11.97 -25.46
N VAL A 108 -18.07 11.66 -24.40
CA VAL A 108 -17.70 10.65 -23.38
C VAL A 108 -17.49 9.27 -24.00
N TYR A 109 -18.01 8.99 -25.20
CA TYR A 109 -17.75 7.74 -25.91
C TYR A 109 -16.25 7.49 -26.16
N PHE A 110 -15.41 8.52 -26.29
CA PHE A 110 -13.94 8.34 -26.37
C PHE A 110 -13.37 7.78 -25.06
N ILE A 111 -13.84 8.28 -23.92
CA ILE A 111 -13.44 7.79 -22.60
C ILE A 111 -13.93 6.35 -22.41
N THR A 112 -15.19 6.07 -22.74
CA THR A 112 -15.77 4.73 -22.62
C THR A 112 -15.00 3.73 -23.50
N GLY A 113 -14.68 4.09 -24.74
CA GLY A 113 -13.85 3.26 -25.62
C GLY A 113 -12.47 2.98 -25.04
N LEU A 114 -11.80 4.00 -24.48
CA LEU A 114 -10.52 3.83 -23.80
C LEU A 114 -10.62 2.88 -22.59
N LEU A 115 -11.68 2.99 -21.79
CA LEU A 115 -11.92 2.12 -20.64
C LEU A 115 -12.16 0.67 -21.06
N VAL A 116 -12.92 0.43 -22.14
CA VAL A 116 -13.15 -0.91 -22.70
C VAL A 116 -11.83 -1.52 -23.17
N ILE A 117 -11.02 -0.79 -23.94
CA ILE A 117 -9.71 -1.27 -24.39
C ILE A 117 -8.80 -1.54 -23.19
N SER A 118 -8.79 -0.66 -22.18
CA SER A 118 -7.99 -0.83 -20.97
C SER A 118 -8.43 -2.07 -20.17
N ALA A 119 -9.72 -2.34 -20.08
CA ALA A 119 -10.25 -3.53 -19.42
C ALA A 119 -9.84 -4.82 -20.17
N LEU A 120 -9.99 -4.84 -21.49
CA LEU A 120 -9.56 -5.97 -22.32
C LEU A 120 -8.04 -6.19 -22.22
N ALA A 121 -7.24 -5.13 -22.24
CA ALA A 121 -5.80 -5.19 -22.06
C ALA A 121 -5.43 -5.74 -20.67
N LEU A 122 -6.13 -5.30 -19.62
CA LEU A 122 -5.92 -5.80 -18.26
C LEU A 122 -6.25 -7.30 -18.16
N PHE A 123 -7.35 -7.76 -18.75
CA PHE A 123 -7.70 -9.18 -18.80
C PHE A 123 -6.67 -10.00 -19.58
N LEU A 124 -6.22 -9.50 -20.73
CA LEU A 124 -5.19 -10.15 -21.54
C LEU A 124 -3.87 -10.29 -20.77
N VAL A 125 -3.38 -9.20 -20.16
CA VAL A 125 -2.16 -9.22 -19.33
C VAL A 125 -2.31 -10.19 -18.16
N THR A 126 -3.50 -10.25 -17.55
CA THR A 126 -3.77 -11.17 -16.44
C THR A 126 -3.79 -12.64 -16.90
N ALA A 127 -4.33 -12.92 -18.08
CA ALA A 127 -4.33 -14.26 -18.65
C ALA A 127 -2.91 -14.72 -19.04
N MET A 128 -2.07 -13.82 -19.55
CA MET A 128 -0.69 -14.14 -19.99
C MET A 128 0.33 -14.19 -18.84
N PHE A 129 0.29 -13.21 -17.93
CA PHE A 129 1.32 -12.99 -16.92
C PHE A 129 0.81 -13.11 -15.47
N GLY A 130 -0.46 -13.47 -15.28
CA GLY A 130 -1.06 -13.62 -13.96
C GLY A 130 -1.20 -12.30 -13.20
N ARG A 131 -0.64 -12.22 -12.00
CA ARG A 131 -0.82 -11.08 -11.07
C ARG A 131 0.12 -9.89 -11.34
N LEU A 132 0.56 -9.69 -12.58
CA LEU A 132 1.50 -8.62 -12.90
C LEU A 132 0.91 -7.24 -12.57
N TRP A 133 -0.32 -6.96 -13.00
CA TRP A 133 -1.00 -5.70 -12.68
C TRP A 133 -1.22 -5.52 -11.18
N CYS A 134 -1.92 -6.45 -10.55
CA CYS A 134 -2.26 -6.38 -9.12
C CYS A 134 -1.02 -6.37 -8.21
N GLY A 135 0.07 -7.01 -8.63
CA GLY A 135 1.30 -7.11 -7.84
C GLY A 135 2.27 -5.94 -7.97
N TYR A 136 2.24 -5.20 -9.08
CA TYR A 136 3.24 -4.17 -9.40
C TYR A 136 2.68 -2.78 -9.69
N ALA A 137 1.54 -2.68 -10.38
CA ALA A 137 1.01 -1.40 -10.88
C ALA A 137 -0.30 -0.96 -10.19
N CYS A 138 -0.99 -1.86 -9.49
CA CYS A 138 -2.23 -1.49 -8.82
C CYS A 138 -1.99 -0.35 -7.80
N PRO A 139 -2.78 0.74 -7.83
CA PRO A 139 -2.56 1.90 -6.98
C PRO A 139 -2.60 1.53 -5.49
N GLN A 140 -3.51 0.64 -5.09
CA GLN A 140 -3.56 0.10 -3.72
C GLN A 140 -2.21 -0.52 -3.30
N THR A 141 -1.59 -1.29 -4.19
CA THR A 141 -0.31 -1.95 -3.95
C THR A 141 0.82 -0.92 -3.83
N VAL A 142 0.86 0.07 -4.73
CA VAL A 142 1.86 1.15 -4.71
C VAL A 142 1.85 1.89 -3.37
N TRP A 143 0.67 2.33 -2.92
CA TRP A 143 0.51 3.00 -1.63
C TRP A 143 0.87 2.09 -0.46
N THR A 144 0.39 0.84 -0.46
CA THR A 144 0.68 -0.10 0.61
C THR A 144 2.19 -0.39 0.73
N ASP A 145 2.89 -0.55 -0.40
CA ASP A 145 4.34 -0.73 -0.39
C ASP A 145 5.08 0.52 0.11
N LEU A 146 4.61 1.72 -0.21
CA LEU A 146 5.14 2.97 0.32
C LEU A 146 4.98 3.04 1.85
N PHE A 147 3.77 2.78 2.37
CA PHE A 147 3.51 2.79 3.82
C PHE A 147 4.33 1.73 4.57
N ILE A 148 4.44 0.51 4.01
CA ILE A 148 5.28 -0.55 4.59
C ILE A 148 6.75 -0.14 4.57
N TYR A 149 7.23 0.53 3.53
CA TYR A 149 8.60 1.03 3.48
C TYR A 149 8.87 2.08 4.55
N VAL A 150 7.98 3.06 4.70
CA VAL A 150 8.07 4.08 5.76
C VAL A 150 8.11 3.40 7.12
N GLU A 151 7.22 2.45 7.37
CA GLU A 151 7.20 1.71 8.62
C GLU A 151 8.51 0.94 8.85
N ARG A 152 9.17 0.45 7.78
CA ARG A 152 10.47 -0.24 7.86
C ARG A 152 11.60 0.74 8.15
N ALA A 153 11.54 1.96 7.62
CA ALA A 153 12.52 3.00 7.91
C ALA A 153 12.50 3.38 9.41
N PHE A 154 11.31 3.44 10.04
CA PHE A 154 11.19 3.76 11.46
C PHE A 154 11.39 2.57 12.40
N GLU A 155 10.82 1.40 12.12
CA GLU A 155 10.81 0.26 13.05
C GLU A 155 11.78 -0.89 12.66
N GLY A 156 12.38 -0.84 11.48
CA GLY A 156 13.30 -1.87 10.97
C GLY A 156 12.61 -3.08 10.33
N ASP A 157 13.37 -4.16 10.12
CA ASP A 157 12.90 -5.43 9.56
C ASP A 157 12.04 -6.22 10.56
N ARG A 158 11.42 -7.32 10.09
CA ARG A 158 10.49 -8.17 10.85
C ARG A 158 10.95 -8.48 12.29
N ASN A 159 12.19 -8.91 12.49
CA ASN A 159 12.68 -9.29 13.82
C ASN A 159 12.82 -8.08 14.76
N ALA A 160 13.28 -6.94 14.24
CA ALA A 160 13.41 -5.71 15.01
C ALA A 160 12.03 -5.20 15.47
N ARG A 161 11.02 -5.27 14.59
CA ARG A 161 9.65 -4.92 14.93
C ARG A 161 9.03 -5.84 15.97
N MET A 162 9.21 -7.15 15.80
CA MET A 162 8.71 -8.12 16.77
C MET A 162 9.32 -7.90 18.15
N LYS A 163 10.60 -7.52 18.22
CA LYS A 163 11.28 -7.14 19.47
C LYS A 163 10.74 -5.82 20.03
N LEU A 164 10.66 -4.76 19.22
CA LEU A 164 10.15 -3.44 19.64
C LEU A 164 8.71 -3.50 20.17
N ASP A 165 7.85 -4.31 19.56
CA ASP A 165 6.46 -4.48 20.01
C ASP A 165 6.39 -5.21 21.35
N ALA A 166 7.33 -6.11 21.58
CA ALA A 166 7.39 -6.91 22.77
C ALA A 166 8.00 -6.12 23.96
N ASP A 167 8.97 -5.25 23.70
CA ASP A 167 9.65 -4.42 24.70
C ASP A 167 8.68 -3.47 25.42
N PRO A 168 8.96 -3.08 26.69
CA PRO A 168 8.18 -2.08 27.42
C PRO A 168 8.19 -0.71 26.73
N TRP A 169 7.25 0.16 27.10
CA TRP A 169 7.18 1.51 26.57
C TRP A 169 8.42 2.32 26.99
N SER A 170 9.34 2.50 26.04
CA SER A 170 10.52 3.36 26.16
C SER A 170 10.38 4.59 25.25
N PHE A 171 11.15 5.64 25.51
CA PHE A 171 11.20 6.83 24.66
C PHE A 171 11.53 6.47 23.19
N ASN A 172 12.44 5.52 22.98
CA ASN A 172 12.81 5.02 21.66
C ASN A 172 11.60 4.38 20.93
N LYS A 173 10.80 3.58 21.64
CA LYS A 173 9.56 2.99 21.10
C LYS A 173 8.53 4.07 20.76
N ALA A 174 8.33 5.03 21.65
CA ALA A 174 7.39 6.13 21.45
C ALA A 174 7.77 6.98 20.24
N TRP A 175 9.03 7.41 20.13
CA TRP A 175 9.51 8.20 18.99
C TRP A 175 9.35 7.47 17.65
N ARG A 176 9.72 6.18 17.58
CA ARG A 176 9.55 5.39 16.34
C ARG A 176 8.09 5.22 15.95
N LYS A 177 7.20 4.96 16.92
CA LYS A 177 5.76 4.79 16.68
C LYS A 177 5.09 6.12 16.32
N ILE A 178 5.48 7.24 16.92
CA ILE A 178 4.95 8.56 16.59
C ILE A 178 5.47 9.00 15.22
N GLY A 179 6.79 8.87 14.97
CA GLY A 179 7.43 9.25 13.72
C GLY A 179 6.80 8.55 12.51
N LYS A 180 6.53 7.25 12.59
CA LYS A 180 5.86 6.55 11.48
C LYS A 180 4.44 7.09 11.24
N HIS A 181 3.67 7.39 12.30
CA HIS A 181 2.30 7.86 12.16
C HIS A 181 2.26 9.30 11.66
N ALA A 182 3.21 10.14 12.08
CA ALA A 182 3.40 11.48 11.55
C ALA A 182 3.70 11.44 10.04
N VAL A 183 4.60 10.57 9.59
CA VAL A 183 4.87 10.42 8.15
C VAL A 183 3.68 9.83 7.41
N TRP A 184 2.93 8.89 7.99
CA TRP A 184 1.70 8.39 7.37
C TRP A 184 0.66 9.48 7.18
N LEU A 185 0.46 10.33 8.18
CA LEU A 185 -0.43 11.48 8.09
C LEU A 185 0.08 12.51 7.07
N ALA A 186 1.38 12.76 7.01
CA ALA A 186 1.97 13.66 6.02
C ALA A 186 1.75 13.16 4.58
N ILE A 187 1.95 11.86 4.34
CA ILE A 187 1.69 11.25 3.03
C ILE A 187 0.19 11.35 2.69
N GLY A 188 -0.69 11.00 3.65
CA GLY A 188 -2.13 11.06 3.46
C GLY A 188 -2.69 12.48 3.29
N PHE A 189 -2.03 13.48 3.85
CA PHE A 189 -2.35 14.89 3.61
C PHE A 189 -1.87 15.38 2.24
N GLY A 190 -0.78 14.81 1.73
CA GLY A 190 -0.24 15.17 0.43
C GLY A 190 -1.00 14.58 -0.76
N THR A 191 -1.71 13.45 -0.57
CA THR A 191 -2.62 12.83 -1.56
C THR A 191 -3.99 13.48 -1.58
#